data_AF-W9VGZ8-F1
#
_entry.id   AF-W9VGZ8-F1
#
_cell.length_a   1.000
_cell.length_b   1.000
_cell.length_c   1.000
_cell.angle_alpha   90.00
_cell.angle_beta   90.00
_cell.angle_gamma   90.00
#
_symmetry.space_group_name_H-M   'P 1'
#
loop_
_entity.id
_entity.type
_entity.pdbx_description
1 polymer ?
#
loop_
_entity_poly.entity_id
_entity_poly.type
_entity_poly.pdbx_seq_one_letter_code
_entity_poly.pdbx_strand_id
1 'polypeptide(L)'
;MGAWGVGLYQDDYASDLKNTISLVCKIPMDGSRLLAVLWKMQCDAGIDGDDECTFWLVVADQFERRGIACSEAIAKALAVIDDGHDIRRMEGLKQKYIDKRQHMLLELADRLRSPRPERPKPAAKKPAEYVVEVGDIYAYPTMEGKAVNAWSSTWEEAGFQPDGWGALVVLQKGRAFDWIPWVSVAALTVPHERYPSLEDALKARLLTFDLQTEALPRLCQNGATLNA
;
A
#
# COMPACT_ATOMS: atom_id res chain seq x y z
N MET A 1 13.51 0.32 20.22
CA MET A 1 13.20 -0.93 20.96
C MET A 1 11.73 -1.26 20.69
N GLY A 2 11.45 -1.85 19.53
CA GLY A 2 10.09 -2.25 19.15
C GLY A 2 9.58 -3.33 20.10
N ALA A 3 8.31 -3.24 20.48
CA ALA A 3 7.68 -4.22 21.34
C ALA A 3 7.39 -5.48 20.51
N TRP A 4 8.35 -6.39 20.42
CA TRP A 4 8.17 -7.72 19.83
C TRP A 4 7.12 -8.49 20.61
N GLY A 5 5.88 -8.41 20.15
CA GLY A 5 4.87 -9.29 20.69
C GLY A 5 5.03 -10.70 20.16
N VAL A 6 4.49 -11.64 20.92
CA VAL A 6 4.56 -13.08 20.70
C VAL A 6 3.79 -13.51 19.44
N GLY A 7 2.74 -12.78 19.07
CA GLY A 7 1.92 -13.09 17.90
C GLY A 7 2.58 -12.66 16.58
N LEU A 8 2.26 -13.36 15.49
CA LEU A 8 2.78 -13.07 14.15
C LEU A 8 2.57 -11.60 13.71
N TYR A 9 1.50 -10.95 14.19
CA TYR A 9 1.12 -9.57 13.84
C TYR A 9 1.34 -8.56 14.98
N GLN A 10 2.12 -8.91 15.98
CA GLN A 10 2.47 -7.96 17.05
C GLN A 10 3.80 -7.23 16.79
N ASP A 11 4.32 -7.39 15.58
CA ASP A 11 5.42 -6.62 15.01
C ASP A 11 4.83 -5.60 14.03
N ASP A 12 5.35 -4.37 14.04
CA ASP A 12 4.84 -3.25 13.24
C ASP A 12 4.95 -3.58 11.75
N TYR A 13 6.08 -4.15 11.32
CA TYR A 13 6.29 -4.61 9.94
C TYR A 13 5.25 -5.65 9.53
N ALA A 14 5.02 -6.68 10.35
CA ALA A 14 4.02 -7.70 10.07
C ALA A 14 2.59 -7.15 9.95
N SER A 15 2.25 -6.15 10.79
CA SER A 15 0.96 -5.47 10.76
C SER A 15 0.77 -4.67 9.46
N ASP A 16 1.78 -3.89 9.06
CA ASP A 16 1.76 -3.09 7.83
C ASP A 16 1.74 -3.97 6.58
N LEU A 17 2.51 -5.06 6.60
CA LEU A 17 2.51 -6.04 5.52
C LEU A 17 1.13 -6.71 5.37
N LYS A 18 0.46 -7.05 6.47
CA LYS A 18 -0.91 -7.61 6.43
C LYS A 18 -1.90 -6.64 5.78
N ASN A 19 -1.80 -5.34 6.07
CA ASN A 19 -2.63 -4.31 5.45
C ASN A 19 -2.36 -4.22 3.95
N THR A 20 -1.08 -4.21 3.57
CA THR A 20 -0.64 -4.21 2.17
C THR A 20 -1.16 -5.43 1.41
N ILE A 21 -1.01 -6.63 1.97
CA ILE A 21 -1.53 -7.88 1.39
C ILE A 21 -3.05 -7.79 1.20
N SER A 22 -3.77 -7.21 2.16
CA SER A 22 -5.23 -7.07 2.08
C SER A 22 -5.67 -6.19 0.92
N LEU A 23 -4.86 -5.20 0.53
CA LEU A 23 -5.10 -4.37 -0.66
C LEU A 23 -4.71 -5.13 -1.94
N VAL A 24 -3.50 -5.69 -1.99
CA VAL A 24 -2.96 -6.39 -3.17
C VAL A 24 -3.82 -7.61 -3.53
N CYS A 25 -4.31 -8.36 -2.55
CA CYS A 25 -5.17 -9.52 -2.78
C CYS A 25 -6.54 -9.19 -3.39
N LYS A 26 -6.97 -7.92 -3.42
CA LYS A 26 -8.20 -7.49 -4.14
C LYS A 26 -8.01 -7.51 -5.65
N ILE A 27 -6.77 -7.49 -6.12
CA ILE A 27 -6.44 -7.55 -7.54
C ILE A 27 -6.73 -8.98 -8.02
N PRO A 28 -7.44 -9.16 -9.15
CA PRO A 28 -7.78 -10.48 -9.70
C PRO A 28 -6.58 -11.10 -10.42
N MET A 29 -5.56 -11.44 -9.64
CA MET A 29 -4.35 -12.15 -10.07
C MET A 29 -4.20 -13.46 -9.29
N ASP A 30 -3.46 -14.40 -9.88
CA ASP A 30 -3.05 -15.64 -9.24
C ASP A 30 -2.03 -15.39 -8.11
N GLY A 31 -1.85 -16.38 -7.24
CA GLY A 31 -0.98 -16.25 -6.07
C GLY A 31 0.48 -15.95 -6.41
N SER A 32 1.02 -16.50 -7.50
CA SER A 32 2.41 -16.25 -7.90
C SER A 32 2.63 -14.80 -8.33
N ARG A 33 1.70 -14.23 -9.10
CA ARG A 33 1.79 -12.82 -9.49
C ARG A 33 1.57 -11.85 -8.32
N LEU A 34 0.67 -12.19 -7.40
CA LEU A 34 0.48 -11.43 -6.15
C LEU A 34 1.75 -11.47 -5.29
N LEU A 35 2.39 -12.63 -5.17
CA LEU A 35 3.66 -12.78 -4.46
C LEU A 35 4.76 -11.93 -5.09
N ALA A 36 4.92 -11.96 -6.41
CA ALA A 36 5.94 -11.17 -7.11
C ALA A 36 5.76 -9.66 -6.88
N VAL A 37 4.51 -9.18 -6.88
CA VAL A 37 4.18 -7.78 -6.56
C VAL A 37 4.60 -7.45 -5.13
N LEU A 38 4.18 -8.26 -4.16
CA LEU A 38 4.50 -8.04 -2.75
C LEU A 38 6.01 -8.05 -2.52
N TRP A 39 6.71 -9.04 -3.07
CA TRP A 39 8.17 -9.17 -2.96
C TRP A 39 8.88 -7.94 -3.52
N LYS A 40 8.51 -7.50 -4.73
CA LYS A 40 9.09 -6.31 -5.34
C LYS A 40 8.90 -5.07 -4.47
N MET A 41 7.69 -4.84 -3.94
CA MET A 41 7.40 -3.70 -3.06
C MET A 41 8.31 -3.70 -1.83
N GLN A 42 8.58 -4.88 -1.24
CA GLN A 42 9.45 -4.98 -0.09
C GLN A 42 10.93 -4.80 -0.44
N CYS A 43 11.40 -5.35 -1.58
CA CYS A 43 12.75 -5.11 -2.05
C CYS A 43 13.00 -3.62 -2.35
N ASP A 44 12.06 -2.94 -2.99
CA ASP A 44 12.14 -1.51 -3.27
C ASP A 44 12.17 -0.68 -1.97
N ALA A 45 11.51 -1.14 -0.91
CA ALA A 45 11.54 -0.55 0.43
C ALA A 45 12.81 -0.88 1.23
N GLY A 46 13.68 -1.78 0.73
CA GLY A 46 14.92 -2.16 1.40
C GLY A 46 14.76 -3.18 2.51
N ILE A 47 13.90 -4.20 2.30
CA ILE A 47 13.71 -5.33 3.22
C ILE A 47 15.07 -5.92 3.67
N ASP A 48 15.21 -6.14 4.98
CA ASP A 48 16.38 -6.81 5.55
C ASP A 48 16.11 -8.30 5.82
N GLY A 49 17.11 -9.02 6.33
CA GLY A 49 16.96 -10.45 6.62
C GLY A 49 15.98 -10.76 7.77
N ASP A 50 15.69 -9.78 8.63
CA ASP A 50 14.71 -9.89 9.72
C ASP A 50 13.30 -9.84 9.17
N ASP A 51 13.04 -8.80 8.40
CA ASP A 51 11.77 -8.58 7.72
C ASP A 51 11.51 -9.66 6.66
N GLU A 52 12.54 -10.23 6.01
CA GLU A 52 12.37 -11.31 5.04
C GLU A 52 11.75 -12.57 5.68
N CYS A 53 12.20 -12.96 6.88
CA CYS A 53 11.61 -14.11 7.57
C CYS A 53 10.14 -13.84 7.90
N THR A 54 9.85 -12.66 8.45
CA THR A 54 8.48 -12.23 8.76
C THR A 54 7.62 -12.17 7.50
N PHE A 55 8.17 -11.69 6.39
CA PHE A 55 7.51 -11.61 5.09
C PHE A 55 6.98 -12.97 4.66
N TRP A 56 7.84 -13.99 4.62
CA TRP A 56 7.44 -15.32 4.17
C TRP A 56 6.34 -15.92 5.06
N LEU A 57 6.47 -15.81 6.38
CA LEU A 57 5.48 -16.29 7.34
C LEU A 57 4.13 -15.59 7.16
N VAL A 58 4.14 -14.26 7.03
CA VAL A 58 2.94 -13.44 6.91
C VAL A 58 2.25 -13.66 5.57
N VAL A 59 2.98 -13.69 4.45
CA VAL A 59 2.40 -13.92 3.12
C VAL A 59 1.76 -15.30 3.04
N ALA A 60 2.45 -16.35 3.51
CA ALA A 60 1.92 -17.70 3.49
C ALA A 60 0.64 -17.83 4.35
N ASP A 61 0.62 -17.30 5.58
CA ASP A 61 -0.58 -17.29 6.42
C ASP A 61 -1.73 -16.53 5.75
N GLN A 62 -1.46 -15.34 5.19
CA GLN A 62 -2.49 -14.50 4.60
C GLN A 62 -3.06 -15.08 3.30
N PHE A 63 -2.24 -15.74 2.48
CA PHE A 63 -2.69 -16.43 1.28
C PHE A 63 -3.51 -17.67 1.62
N GLU A 64 -3.04 -18.51 2.55
CA GLU A 64 -3.76 -19.69 3.04
C GLU A 64 -5.14 -19.31 3.60
N ARG A 65 -5.22 -18.28 4.47
CA ARG A 65 -6.49 -17.79 5.02
C ARG A 65 -7.48 -17.29 3.98
N ARG A 66 -6.97 -16.78 2.85
CA ARG A 66 -7.78 -16.29 1.73
C ARG A 66 -8.07 -17.38 0.69
N GLY A 67 -7.52 -18.58 0.85
CA GLY A 67 -7.62 -19.66 -0.14
C GLY A 67 -6.93 -19.29 -1.45
N ILE A 68 -5.80 -18.58 -1.40
CA ILE A 68 -4.98 -18.23 -2.56
C ILE A 68 -3.86 -19.26 -2.66
N ALA A 69 -3.80 -20.01 -3.76
CA ALA A 69 -2.75 -20.99 -3.98
C ALA A 69 -1.41 -20.31 -4.35
N CYS A 70 -0.36 -20.58 -3.56
CA CYS A 70 1.01 -20.16 -3.87
C CYS A 70 2.01 -21.12 -3.20
N SER A 71 2.54 -22.08 -3.97
CA SER A 71 3.48 -23.08 -3.47
C SER A 71 4.80 -22.47 -3.02
N GLU A 72 5.26 -21.40 -3.67
CA GLU A 72 6.50 -20.72 -3.32
C GLU A 72 6.44 -20.08 -1.93
N ALA A 73 5.38 -19.31 -1.64
CA ALA A 73 5.18 -18.71 -0.33
C ALA A 73 5.11 -19.79 0.78
N ILE A 74 4.39 -20.88 0.53
CA ILE A 74 4.29 -22.02 1.45
C ILE A 74 5.67 -22.64 1.69
N ALA A 75 6.41 -22.96 0.64
CA ALA A 75 7.71 -23.60 0.73
C ALA A 75 8.73 -22.73 1.49
N LYS A 76 8.75 -21.42 1.22
CA LYS A 76 9.63 -20.48 1.91
C LYS A 76 9.26 -20.31 3.39
N ALA A 77 7.98 -20.19 3.70
CA ALA A 77 7.53 -20.11 5.09
C ALA A 77 7.87 -21.38 5.89
N LEU A 78 7.67 -22.57 5.30
CA LEU A 78 8.06 -23.83 5.93
C LEU A 78 9.58 -23.90 6.15
N ALA A 79 10.39 -23.47 5.18
CA ALA A 79 11.84 -23.41 5.35
C ALA A 79 12.27 -22.48 6.49
N VAL A 80 11.61 -21.32 6.66
CA VAL A 80 11.86 -20.41 7.79
C VAL A 80 11.51 -21.06 9.14
N ILE A 81 10.40 -21.81 9.19
CA ILE A 81 9.96 -22.51 10.41
C ILE A 81 10.93 -23.65 10.73
N ASP A 82 11.27 -24.47 9.74
CA ASP A 82 12.10 -25.67 9.90
C ASP A 82 13.58 -25.29 10.23
N ASP A 83 14.09 -24.19 9.68
CA ASP A 83 15.41 -23.66 10.04
C ASP A 83 15.45 -23.09 11.47
N GLY A 84 14.30 -22.79 12.08
CA GLY A 84 14.22 -22.25 13.45
C GLY A 84 14.75 -20.82 13.59
N HIS A 85 14.96 -20.12 12.48
CA HIS A 85 15.52 -18.77 12.44
C HIS A 85 14.71 -17.77 13.29
N ASP A 86 13.38 -17.80 13.14
CA ASP A 86 12.44 -16.93 13.88
C ASP A 86 12.55 -17.12 15.40
N ILE A 87 12.78 -18.36 15.85
CA ILE A 87 12.93 -18.68 17.27
C ILE A 87 14.28 -18.24 17.81
N ARG A 88 15.38 -18.47 17.06
CA ARG A 88 16.73 -18.04 17.47
C ARG A 88 16.79 -16.52 17.71
N ARG A 89 16.07 -15.73 16.91
CA ARG A 89 15.96 -14.28 17.12
C ARG A 89 15.33 -13.87 18.44
N MET A 90 14.48 -14.73 19.01
CA MET A 90 13.81 -14.48 20.28
C MET A 90 14.62 -14.97 21.49
N GLU A 91 15.80 -15.55 21.27
CA GLU A 91 16.72 -15.95 22.34
C GLU A 91 17.11 -14.72 23.17
N GLY A 92 16.74 -14.72 24.46
CA GLY A 92 16.89 -13.57 25.35
C GLY A 92 15.56 -12.99 25.86
N LEU A 93 14.43 -13.34 25.22
CA LEU A 93 13.11 -13.11 25.78
C LEU A 93 12.76 -14.16 26.84
N LYS A 94 11.72 -13.89 27.65
CA LYS A 94 11.22 -14.85 28.64
C LYS A 94 10.80 -16.15 27.94
N GLN A 95 11.19 -17.31 28.47
CA GLN A 95 10.87 -18.64 27.91
C GLN A 95 9.41 -18.79 27.49
N LYS A 96 8.47 -18.33 28.33
CA LYS A 96 7.02 -18.33 28.04
C LYS A 96 6.62 -17.66 26.72
N TYR A 97 7.42 -16.73 26.20
CA TYR A 97 7.18 -16.04 24.93
C TYR A 97 7.74 -16.85 23.76
N ILE A 98 8.90 -17.48 23.95
CA ILE A 98 9.51 -18.40 22.99
C ILE A 98 8.58 -19.60 22.78
N ASP A 99 8.10 -20.23 23.87
CA ASP A 99 7.21 -21.41 23.80
C ASP A 99 5.92 -21.09 23.03
N LYS A 100 5.34 -19.90 23.29
CA LYS A 100 4.14 -19.45 22.58
C LYS A 100 4.40 -19.19 21.10
N ARG A 101 5.56 -18.62 20.75
CA ARG A 101 5.95 -18.41 19.35
C ARG A 101 6.11 -19.75 18.64
N GLN A 102 6.82 -20.70 19.25
CA GLN A 102 6.99 -22.06 18.72
C GLN A 102 5.65 -22.73 18.47
N HIS A 103 4.74 -22.68 19.43
CA HIS A 103 3.39 -23.24 19.27
C HIS A 103 2.65 -22.61 18.08
N MET A 104 2.70 -21.28 17.95
CA MET A 104 2.09 -20.56 16.83
C MET A 104 2.70 -20.96 15.47
N LEU A 105 4.03 -21.11 15.38
CA LEU A 105 4.70 -21.55 14.16
C LEU A 105 4.34 -22.99 13.80
N LEU A 106 4.19 -23.89 14.78
CA LEU A 106 3.74 -25.26 14.55
C LEU A 106 2.30 -25.28 13.99
N GLU A 107 1.38 -24.52 14.59
CA GLU A 107 0.02 -24.38 14.06
C GLU A 107 -0.01 -23.80 12.65
N LEU A 108 0.88 -22.84 12.34
CA LEU A 108 1.03 -22.30 10.99
C LEU A 108 1.55 -23.38 10.04
N ALA A 109 2.62 -24.09 10.39
CA ALA A 109 3.19 -25.16 9.57
C ALA A 109 2.17 -26.25 9.26
N ASP A 110 1.37 -26.66 10.23
CA ASP A 110 0.31 -27.66 10.04
C ASP A 110 -0.74 -27.18 9.03
N ARG A 111 -1.17 -25.91 9.11
CA ARG A 111 -2.06 -25.30 8.10
C ARG A 111 -1.41 -25.21 6.73
N LEU A 112 -0.12 -24.88 6.64
CA LEU A 112 0.58 -24.75 5.36
C LEU A 112 0.85 -26.10 4.69
N ARG A 113 1.04 -27.17 5.47
CA ARG A 113 1.18 -28.55 4.96
C ARG A 113 -0.15 -29.15 4.50
N SER A 114 -1.26 -28.68 5.06
CA SER A 114 -2.63 -29.07 4.66
C SER A 114 -3.48 -27.81 4.42
N PRO A 115 -3.19 -27.06 3.33
CA PRO A 115 -3.82 -25.77 3.09
C PRO A 115 -5.31 -25.95 2.81
N ARG A 116 -6.10 -24.94 3.19
CA ARG A 116 -7.52 -24.90 2.82
C ARG A 116 -7.70 -24.93 1.30
N PRO A 117 -8.82 -25.50 0.81
CA PRO A 117 -9.10 -25.51 -0.62
C PRO A 117 -9.13 -24.08 -1.18
N GLU A 118 -8.69 -23.96 -2.43
CA GLU A 118 -8.67 -22.68 -3.14
C GLU A 118 -10.07 -22.06 -3.17
N ARG A 119 -10.16 -20.78 -2.84
CA ARG A 119 -11.42 -20.02 -2.92
C ARG A 119 -11.41 -19.22 -4.21
N PRO A 120 -12.33 -19.52 -5.16
CA PRO A 120 -12.44 -18.69 -6.35
C PRO A 120 -12.81 -17.28 -5.94
N LYS A 121 -11.96 -16.31 -6.28
CA LYS A 121 -12.27 -14.89 -6.08
C LYS A 121 -13.39 -14.51 -7.05
N PRO A 122 -14.37 -13.69 -6.63
CA PRO A 122 -15.23 -13.02 -7.58
C PRO A 122 -14.35 -12.12 -8.45
N ALA A 123 -14.09 -12.54 -9.68
CA ALA A 123 -13.33 -11.75 -10.62
C ALA A 123 -14.16 -10.51 -10.97
N ALA A 124 -13.75 -9.35 -10.46
CA ALA A 124 -14.14 -8.10 -11.09
C ALA A 124 -13.69 -8.19 -12.55
N LYS A 125 -14.63 -8.17 -13.49
CA LYS A 125 -14.34 -8.53 -14.90
C LYS A 125 -13.46 -7.49 -15.60
N LYS A 126 -13.40 -6.26 -15.09
CA LYS A 126 -12.63 -5.15 -15.64
C LYS A 126 -12.11 -4.25 -14.52
N PRO A 127 -10.94 -3.61 -14.70
CA PRO A 127 -10.47 -2.53 -13.83
C PRO A 127 -11.49 -1.39 -13.75
N ALA A 128 -11.49 -0.65 -12.64
CA ALA A 128 -12.33 0.54 -12.48
C ALA A 128 -12.01 1.59 -13.56
N GLU A 129 -13.02 2.21 -14.17
CA GLU A 129 -12.80 3.23 -15.20
C GLU A 129 -12.09 4.47 -14.62
N TYR A 130 -11.36 5.20 -15.47
CA TYR A 130 -10.83 6.50 -15.06
C TYR A 130 -11.97 7.50 -14.99
N VAL A 131 -12.00 8.29 -13.91
CA VAL A 131 -12.96 9.37 -13.73
C VAL A 131 -12.43 10.74 -14.17
N VAL A 132 -11.18 10.78 -14.65
CA VAL A 132 -10.47 12.00 -15.10
C VAL A 132 -9.61 11.72 -16.34
N GLU A 133 -9.33 12.76 -17.11
CA GLU A 133 -8.42 12.78 -18.24
C GLU A 133 -7.17 13.66 -17.98
N VAL A 134 -6.08 13.37 -18.68
CA VAL A 134 -4.87 14.20 -18.61
C VAL A 134 -5.17 15.56 -19.24
N GLY A 135 -4.82 16.63 -18.51
CA GLY A 135 -5.14 18.00 -18.88
C GLY A 135 -6.46 18.52 -18.30
N ASP A 136 -7.26 17.68 -17.62
CA ASP A 136 -8.43 18.16 -16.90
C ASP A 136 -8.01 19.13 -15.79
N ILE A 137 -8.77 20.22 -15.64
CA ILE A 137 -8.57 21.23 -14.61
C ILE A 137 -9.79 21.25 -13.69
N TYR A 138 -9.55 21.15 -12.38
CA TYR A 138 -10.59 21.18 -11.36
C TYR A 138 -10.37 22.36 -10.43
N ALA A 139 -11.44 23.13 -10.18
CA ALA A 139 -11.47 24.12 -9.12
C ALA A 139 -12.06 23.48 -7.85
N TYR A 140 -11.53 23.83 -6.68
CA TYR A 140 -12.00 23.30 -5.40
C TYR A 140 -12.02 24.40 -4.33
N PRO A 141 -12.94 24.33 -3.36
CA PRO A 141 -12.98 25.25 -2.24
C PRO A 141 -11.78 25.04 -1.31
N THR A 142 -11.31 26.12 -0.70
CA THR A 142 -10.24 26.10 0.32
C THR A 142 -10.71 26.82 1.59
N MET A 143 -10.11 26.47 2.72
CA MET A 143 -10.18 27.17 4.00
C MET A 143 -8.75 27.45 4.48
N GLU A 144 -8.40 28.71 4.73
CA GLU A 144 -7.03 29.13 5.10
C GLU A 144 -5.96 28.60 4.13
N GLY A 145 -6.30 28.54 2.83
CA GLY A 145 -5.42 28.02 1.78
C GLY A 145 -5.27 26.50 1.73
N LYS A 146 -6.04 25.74 2.53
CA LYS A 146 -6.01 24.25 2.54
C LYS A 146 -7.29 23.67 1.95
N ALA A 147 -7.17 22.51 1.29
CA ALA A 147 -8.30 21.74 0.82
C ALA A 147 -9.01 21.01 1.99
N VAL A 148 -10.26 20.62 1.78
CA VAL A 148 -11.01 19.78 2.74
C VAL A 148 -10.32 18.43 2.93
N ASN A 149 -10.33 17.93 4.16
CA ASN A 149 -9.83 16.59 4.46
C ASN A 149 -10.69 15.52 3.76
N ALA A 150 -10.06 14.68 2.94
CA ALA A 150 -10.73 13.60 2.20
C ALA A 150 -11.30 12.49 3.09
N TRP A 151 -10.92 12.43 4.37
CA TRP A 151 -11.37 11.41 5.32
C TRP A 151 -12.65 11.78 6.07
N SER A 152 -13.11 13.03 5.95
CA SER A 152 -14.36 13.49 6.57
C SER A 152 -15.53 13.25 5.62
N SER A 153 -16.66 12.78 6.15
CA SER A 153 -17.83 12.48 5.31
C SER A 153 -18.63 13.74 4.99
N THR A 154 -18.53 14.77 5.84
CA THR A 154 -19.19 16.07 5.66
C THR A 154 -18.23 17.21 5.97
N TRP A 155 -18.54 18.42 5.47
CA TRP A 155 -17.78 19.63 5.80
C TRP A 155 -17.94 20.03 7.28
N GLU A 156 -19.09 19.77 7.87
CA GLU A 156 -19.38 20.05 9.28
C GLU A 156 -18.47 19.22 10.20
N GLU A 157 -18.31 17.92 9.92
CA GLU A 157 -17.38 17.04 10.64
C GLU A 157 -15.92 17.50 10.49
N ALA A 158 -15.58 18.04 9.31
CA ALA A 158 -14.25 18.57 9.03
C ALA A 158 -13.99 19.95 9.65
N GLY A 159 -15.02 20.61 10.22
CA GLY A 159 -14.95 22.01 10.60
C GLY A 159 -14.64 22.94 9.42
N PHE A 160 -14.94 22.51 8.20
CA PHE A 160 -14.53 23.16 6.96
C PHE A 160 -15.54 24.23 6.55
N GLN A 161 -15.10 25.49 6.55
CA GLN A 161 -15.86 26.64 6.09
C GLN A 161 -15.07 27.30 4.94
N PRO A 162 -15.48 27.13 3.68
CA PRO A 162 -14.75 27.68 2.55
C PRO A 162 -14.60 29.21 2.66
N ASP A 163 -13.37 29.71 2.58
CA ASP A 163 -13.05 31.14 2.52
C ASP A 163 -12.42 31.55 1.18
N GLY A 164 -12.14 30.57 0.31
CA GLY A 164 -11.75 30.84 -1.06
C GLY A 164 -11.59 29.59 -1.93
N TRP A 165 -10.74 29.70 -2.94
CA TRP A 165 -10.62 28.72 -4.02
C TRP A 165 -9.17 28.33 -4.32
N GLY A 166 -9.01 27.09 -4.76
CA GLY A 166 -7.81 26.57 -5.41
C GLY A 166 -8.16 25.91 -6.73
N ALA A 167 -7.14 25.58 -7.51
CA ALA A 167 -7.30 24.78 -8.72
C ALA A 167 -6.16 23.77 -8.85
N LEU A 168 -6.44 22.65 -9.50
CA LEU A 168 -5.47 21.62 -9.85
C LEU A 168 -5.62 21.21 -11.31
N VAL A 169 -4.54 20.69 -11.88
CA VAL A 169 -4.52 20.07 -13.21
C VAL A 169 -4.07 18.62 -13.09
N VAL A 170 -4.70 17.74 -13.88
CA VAL A 170 -4.28 16.35 -14.02
C VAL A 170 -3.09 16.27 -14.96
N LEU A 171 -1.93 15.88 -14.42
CA LEU A 171 -0.69 15.77 -15.18
C LEU A 171 -0.54 14.41 -15.85
N GLN A 172 -0.85 13.35 -15.11
CA GLN A 172 -0.72 11.98 -15.58
C GLN A 172 -1.77 11.09 -14.93
N LYS A 173 -2.12 10.00 -15.60
CA LYS A 173 -2.91 8.91 -15.02
C LYS A 173 -2.37 7.56 -15.47
N GLY A 174 -2.56 6.56 -14.64
CA GLY A 174 -2.12 5.21 -14.95
C GLY A 174 -2.80 4.18 -14.06
N ARG A 175 -2.35 2.93 -14.18
CA ARG A 175 -2.77 1.86 -13.29
C ARG A 175 -1.57 1.25 -12.61
N ALA A 176 -1.65 1.11 -11.29
CA ALA A 176 -0.78 0.21 -10.57
C ALA A 176 -1.32 -1.22 -10.80
N PHE A 177 -0.41 -2.11 -11.20
CA PHE A 177 -0.71 -3.54 -11.43
C PHE A 177 -1.85 -3.77 -12.43
N ASP A 178 -1.96 -2.93 -13.46
CA ASP A 178 -3.02 -2.97 -14.47
C ASP A 178 -4.46 -2.82 -13.92
N TRP A 179 -4.62 -2.55 -12.61
CA TRP A 179 -5.92 -2.60 -11.94
C TRP A 179 -6.27 -1.32 -11.19
N ILE A 180 -5.40 -0.89 -10.27
CA ILE A 180 -5.68 0.21 -9.35
C ILE A 180 -5.38 1.53 -10.07
N PRO A 181 -6.39 2.38 -10.36
CA PRO A 181 -6.13 3.65 -11.02
C PRO A 181 -5.36 4.58 -10.08
N TRP A 182 -4.38 5.30 -10.62
CA TRP A 182 -3.71 6.41 -9.96
C TRP A 182 -3.76 7.63 -10.87
N VAL A 183 -3.66 8.81 -10.25
CA VAL A 183 -3.57 10.09 -10.92
C VAL A 183 -2.47 10.91 -10.26
N SER A 184 -1.69 11.62 -11.05
CA SER A 184 -0.77 12.65 -10.60
C SER A 184 -1.36 14.01 -10.96
N VAL A 185 -1.39 14.92 -9.98
CA VAL A 185 -1.98 16.25 -10.11
C VAL A 185 -0.97 17.30 -9.67
N ALA A 186 -1.13 18.53 -10.15
CA ALA A 186 -0.41 19.69 -9.63
C ALA A 186 -1.39 20.81 -9.29
N ALA A 187 -1.10 21.52 -8.21
CA ALA A 187 -1.85 22.70 -7.82
C ALA A 187 -1.47 23.90 -8.70
N LEU A 188 -2.40 24.82 -8.91
CA LEU A 188 -2.25 26.00 -9.74
C LEU A 188 -2.30 27.27 -8.88
N THR A 189 -1.44 28.24 -9.18
CA THR A 189 -1.54 29.59 -8.59
C THR A 189 -2.73 30.35 -9.20
N VAL A 190 -3.90 30.25 -8.59
CA VAL A 190 -5.12 30.95 -9.03
C VAL A 190 -5.61 31.98 -8.00
N PRO A 191 -6.43 32.96 -8.37
CA PRO A 191 -7.07 33.87 -7.42
C PRO A 191 -7.84 33.09 -6.36
N HIS A 192 -7.64 33.43 -5.09
CA HIS A 192 -8.25 32.72 -3.97
C HIS A 192 -9.65 33.28 -3.65
N GLU A 193 -9.87 34.57 -3.84
CA GLU A 193 -11.07 35.29 -3.40
C GLU A 193 -12.29 35.04 -4.30
N ARG A 194 -12.09 34.42 -5.48
CA ARG A 194 -13.15 34.13 -6.44
C ARG A 194 -12.93 32.79 -7.12
N TYR A 195 -14.01 32.23 -7.65
CA TYR A 195 -13.93 31.03 -8.48
C TYR A 195 -12.97 31.26 -9.67
N PRO A 196 -11.96 30.40 -9.87
CA PRO A 196 -10.97 30.59 -10.91
C PRO A 196 -11.56 30.30 -12.29
N SER A 197 -11.26 31.18 -13.25
CA SER A 197 -11.62 30.95 -14.64
C SER A 197 -10.60 30.04 -15.33
N LEU A 198 -10.97 29.50 -16.50
CA LEU A 198 -10.02 28.75 -17.33
C LEU A 198 -8.81 29.61 -17.74
N GLU A 199 -9.01 30.90 -18.00
CA GLU A 199 -7.90 31.81 -18.35
C GLU A 199 -6.94 32.00 -17.17
N ASP A 200 -7.46 32.08 -15.95
CA ASP A 200 -6.64 32.14 -14.73
C ASP A 200 -5.78 30.88 -14.63
N ALA A 201 -6.38 29.70 -14.87
CA ALA A 201 -5.68 28.42 -14.82
C ALA A 201 -4.60 28.27 -15.92
N LEU A 202 -4.86 28.75 -17.13
CA LEU A 202 -3.89 28.68 -18.24
C LEU A 202 -2.68 29.60 -18.05
N LYS A 203 -2.85 30.69 -17.29
CA LYS A 203 -1.76 31.62 -16.93
C LYS A 203 -1.09 31.29 -15.59
N ALA A 204 -1.68 30.36 -14.83
CA ALA A 204 -1.20 29.97 -13.53
C ALA A 204 0.16 29.28 -13.62
N ARG A 205 0.97 29.44 -12.59
CA ARG A 205 2.16 28.63 -12.38
C ARG A 205 1.76 27.33 -11.71
N LEU A 206 2.45 26.26 -12.06
CA LEU A 206 2.36 24.99 -11.34
C LEU A 206 3.04 25.16 -9.99
N LEU A 207 2.28 24.97 -8.92
CA LEU A 207 2.82 24.69 -7.61
C LEU A 207 3.04 23.19 -7.55
N THR A 208 4.30 22.77 -7.57
CA THR A 208 4.65 21.39 -7.25
C THR A 208 4.39 21.17 -5.77
N PHE A 209 3.18 20.72 -5.46
CA PHE A 209 2.89 19.97 -4.25
C PHE A 209 2.95 18.47 -4.58
N ASP A 210 3.29 17.72 -3.55
CA ASP A 210 4.00 16.45 -3.60
C ASP A 210 3.21 15.30 -4.25
N LEU A 211 3.94 14.33 -4.80
CA LEU A 211 3.47 13.33 -5.77
C LEU A 211 2.49 12.29 -5.22
N GLN A 212 2.28 12.20 -3.90
CA GLN A 212 1.30 11.32 -3.25
C GLN A 212 1.24 11.47 -1.71
N THR A 213 1.83 12.50 -1.13
CA THR A 213 2.40 12.40 0.22
C THR A 213 1.51 13.09 1.25
N GLU A 214 1.10 12.40 2.31
CA GLU A 214 2.04 11.77 3.26
C GLU A 214 2.29 10.24 3.17
N ALA A 215 2.06 9.53 2.06
CA ALA A 215 2.51 8.14 1.99
C ALA A 215 2.96 7.68 0.59
N LEU A 216 4.26 7.82 0.30
CA LEU A 216 5.16 6.74 -0.17
C LEU A 216 6.46 7.34 -0.75
N PRO A 217 7.64 7.05 -0.17
CA PRO A 217 8.91 7.64 -0.59
C PRO A 217 9.57 6.86 -1.73
N ARG A 218 10.28 7.61 -2.59
CA ARG A 218 11.37 7.19 -3.50
C ARG A 218 11.01 6.22 -4.62
N LEU A 219 10.81 6.74 -5.83
CA LEU A 219 11.13 6.03 -7.08
C LEU A 219 11.19 6.98 -8.31
N CYS A 220 11.79 8.17 -8.19
CA CYS A 220 12.11 9.02 -9.36
C CYS A 220 13.45 9.75 -9.17
N GLN A 221 14.52 9.00 -8.91
CA GLN A 221 15.89 9.46 -9.17
C GLN A 221 16.58 8.34 -9.93
N ASN A 222 16.37 8.28 -11.24
CA ASN A 222 17.31 7.81 -12.27
C ASN A 222 16.52 7.58 -13.56
N GLY A 223 16.73 8.47 -14.53
CA GLY A 223 16.08 8.38 -15.84
C GLY A 223 16.34 9.63 -16.66
N ALA A 224 17.61 9.87 -16.99
CA ALA A 224 17.97 10.79 -18.05
C ALA A 224 17.33 10.34 -19.36
N THR A 225 16.66 11.24 -20.06
CA THR A 225 17.03 11.64 -21.43
C THR A 225 16.16 12.79 -21.92
N LEU A 226 16.83 13.90 -22.22
CA LEU A 226 16.45 14.85 -23.26
C LEU A 226 16.37 14.08 -24.60
N ASN A 227 15.35 14.35 -25.41
CA ASN A 227 15.56 14.98 -26.73
C ASN A 227 14.27 15.12 -27.56
N ALA A 228 14.29 16.22 -28.31
CA ALA A 228 13.46 16.69 -29.44
C ALA A 228 12.01 17.08 -29.14
#